data_AF-A0A402AWS6-F1
#
_entry.id   AF-A0A402AWS6-F1
#
_cell.length_a   1.000
_cell.length_b   1.000
_cell.length_c   1.000
_cell.angle_alpha   90.00
_cell.angle_beta   90.00
_cell.angle_gamma   90.00
#
_symmetry.space_group_name_H-M   'P 1'
#
loop_
_entity.id
_entity.type
_entity.pdbx_description
1 polymer ?
#
loop_
_entity_poly.entity_id
_entity_poly.type
_entity_poly.pdbx_seq_one_letter_code
_entity_poly.pdbx_strand_id
1 'polypeptide(L)'
;MSKKKRRAQYSQRMLSQRMASQGTTFLSWGIFALVGSAFLFIIGVLFIYFAYKPAHPQVQLSLPLMLTLLSGPLIIEALLVIVGIIAIIIGLRKKRQI
;
A
#
# COMPACT_ATOMS: atom_id res chain seq x y z
N MET A 1 -36.25 30.48 -9.99
CA MET A 1 -35.48 29.22 -9.73
C MET A 1 -36.02 28.54 -8.47
N SER A 2 -36.60 27.34 -8.57
CA SER A 2 -37.30 26.66 -7.46
C SER A 2 -36.35 26.23 -6.32
N LYS A 3 -36.80 26.36 -5.06
CA LYS A 3 -36.09 25.85 -3.86
C LYS A 3 -35.67 24.37 -4.00
N LYS A 4 -36.44 23.58 -4.76
CA LYS A 4 -36.15 22.16 -5.04
C LYS A 4 -34.88 21.97 -5.89
N LYS A 5 -34.65 22.84 -6.88
CA LYS A 5 -33.42 22.82 -7.71
C LYS A 5 -32.17 23.18 -6.88
N ARG A 6 -32.26 24.16 -5.98
CA ARG A 6 -31.13 24.53 -5.11
C ARG A 6 -30.70 23.41 -4.17
N ARG A 7 -31.65 22.67 -3.59
CA ARG A 7 -31.36 21.51 -2.73
C ARG A 7 -30.68 20.36 -3.51
N ALA A 8 -31.16 20.05 -4.72
CA ALA A 8 -30.55 19.02 -5.57
C ALA A 8 -29.10 19.36 -5.95
N GLN A 9 -28.84 20.62 -6.30
CA GLN A 9 -27.50 21.10 -6.68
C GLN A 9 -26.52 21.09 -5.49
N TYR A 10 -27.00 21.37 -4.27
CA TYR A 10 -26.21 21.29 -3.04
C TYR A 10 -25.87 19.84 -2.67
N SER A 11 -26.83 18.92 -2.78
CA SER A 11 -26.59 17.48 -2.56
C SER A 11 -25.59 16.90 -3.57
N GLN A 12 -25.66 17.29 -4.84
CA GLN A 12 -24.69 16.86 -5.85
C GLN A 12 -23.26 17.36 -5.54
N ARG A 13 -23.10 18.61 -5.09
CA ARG A 13 -21.79 19.15 -4.69
C ARG A 13 -21.20 18.44 -3.46
N MET A 14 -22.04 18.11 -2.47
CA MET A 14 -21.58 17.36 -1.30
C MET A 14 -21.18 15.92 -1.64
N LEU A 15 -21.88 15.28 -2.59
CA LEU A 15 -21.51 13.95 -3.09
C LEU A 15 -20.18 13.97 -3.85
N SER A 16 -19.97 14.93 -4.75
CA SER A 16 -18.70 15.05 -5.49
C SER A 16 -17.51 15.35 -4.58
N GLN A 17 -17.67 16.21 -3.56
CA GLN A 17 -16.64 16.44 -2.54
C GLN A 17 -16.31 15.19 -1.73
N ARG A 18 -17.31 14.39 -1.33
CA ARG A 18 -17.06 13.12 -0.63
C ARG A 18 -16.34 12.12 -1.52
N MET A 19 -16.73 11.99 -2.78
CA MET A 19 -16.05 11.10 -3.73
C MET A 19 -14.59 11.53 -4.00
N ALA A 20 -14.31 12.84 -4.06
CA ALA A 20 -12.96 13.39 -4.17
C ALA A 20 -12.08 13.05 -2.96
N SER A 21 -12.64 13.21 -1.76
CA SER A 21 -11.93 12.89 -0.52
C SER A 21 -11.60 11.40 -0.44
N GLN A 22 -12.55 10.52 -0.77
CA GLN A 22 -12.37 9.07 -0.74
C GLN A 22 -11.29 8.61 -1.72
N GLY A 23 -11.28 9.13 -2.95
CA GLY A 23 -10.25 8.79 -3.95
C GLY A 23 -8.84 9.14 -3.47
N THR A 24 -8.69 10.26 -2.78
CA THR A 24 -7.41 10.72 -2.20
C THR A 24 -6.99 9.85 -1.01
N THR A 25 -7.94 9.41 -0.19
CA THR A 25 -7.69 8.45 0.91
C THR A 25 -7.16 7.12 0.38
N PHE A 26 -7.81 6.51 -0.63
CA PHE A 26 -7.35 5.25 -1.23
C PHE A 26 -5.95 5.34 -1.83
N LEU A 27 -5.64 6.45 -2.50
CA LEU A 27 -4.29 6.73 -3.01
C LEU A 27 -3.25 6.78 -1.87
N SER A 28 -3.57 7.49 -0.80
CA SER A 28 -2.66 7.64 0.35
C SER A 28 -2.41 6.30 1.02
N TRP A 29 -3.46 5.52 1.30
CA TRP A 29 -3.32 4.17 1.85
C TRP A 29 -2.50 3.24 0.96
N GLY A 30 -2.70 3.30 -0.36
CA GLY A 30 -1.94 2.48 -1.29
C GLY A 30 -0.46 2.86 -1.34
N ILE A 31 -0.13 4.15 -1.30
CA ILE A 31 1.25 4.63 -1.21
C ILE A 31 1.89 4.19 0.12
N PHE A 32 1.18 4.34 1.25
CA PHE A 32 1.68 3.88 2.55
C PHE A 32 1.93 2.37 2.58
N ALA A 33 1.06 1.57 1.95
CA ALA A 33 1.27 0.13 1.85
C ALA A 33 2.53 -0.22 1.03
N LEU A 34 2.78 0.48 -0.08
CA LEU A 34 3.99 0.29 -0.89
C LEU A 34 5.27 0.70 -0.15
N VAL A 35 5.26 1.89 0.47
CA VAL A 35 6.40 2.38 1.26
C VAL A 35 6.66 1.47 2.46
N GLY A 36 5.60 1.04 3.15
CA GLY A 36 5.67 0.11 4.26
C GLY A 36 6.24 -1.25 3.84
N SER A 37 5.82 -1.77 2.69
CA SER A 37 6.39 -3.02 2.15
C SER A 37 7.89 -2.88 1.84
N ALA A 38 8.31 -1.77 1.23
CA ALA A 38 9.73 -1.54 0.95
C ALA A 38 10.54 -1.45 2.25
N PHE A 39 9.98 -0.81 3.28
CA PHE A 39 10.62 -0.70 4.59
C PHE A 39 10.75 -2.05 5.30
N LEU A 40 9.71 -2.89 5.26
CA LEU A 40 9.74 -4.25 5.80
C LEU A 40 10.81 -5.10 5.09
N PHE A 41 10.93 -4.98 3.77
CA PHE A 41 11.95 -5.70 3.01
C PHE A 41 13.37 -5.33 3.47
N ILE A 42 13.63 -4.02 3.61
CA ILE A 42 14.93 -3.53 4.10
C ILE A 42 15.22 -4.06 5.49
N ILE A 43 14.25 -4.00 6.41
CA ILE A 43 14.41 -4.54 7.77
C ILE A 43 14.69 -6.04 7.73
N GLY A 44 13.99 -6.81 6.89
CA GLY A 44 14.22 -8.24 6.73
C GLY A 44 15.65 -8.55 6.28
N VAL A 45 16.16 -7.81 5.29
CA VAL A 45 17.55 -7.94 4.83
C VAL A 45 18.53 -7.59 5.95
N LEU A 46 18.32 -6.46 6.65
CA LEU A 46 19.17 -6.06 7.77
C LEU A 46 19.18 -7.11 8.89
N PHE A 47 18.02 -7.69 9.22
CA PHE A 47 17.92 -8.76 10.21
C PHE A 47 18.77 -9.98 9.82
N ILE A 48 18.76 -10.37 8.55
CA ILE A 48 19.60 -11.47 8.08
C ILE A 48 21.09 -11.16 8.25
N TYR A 49 21.52 -9.96 7.88
CA TYR A 49 22.93 -9.60 7.95
C TYR A 49 23.43 -9.36 9.39
N PHE A 50 22.63 -8.74 10.25
CA PHE A 50 23.05 -8.31 11.58
C PHE A 50 22.65 -9.26 12.72
N ALA A 51 21.60 -10.07 12.55
CA ALA A 51 21.16 -11.02 13.59
C ALA A 51 21.37 -12.48 13.17
N TYR A 52 20.96 -12.86 11.96
CA TYR A 52 21.03 -14.24 11.51
C TYR A 52 22.46 -14.72 11.19
N LYS A 53 23.22 -13.95 10.39
CA LYS A 53 24.60 -14.31 10.02
C LYS A 53 25.53 -14.47 11.24
N PRO A 54 25.53 -13.55 12.23
CA PRO A 54 26.37 -13.72 13.42
C PRO A 54 25.96 -14.92 14.27
N ALA A 55 24.67 -15.27 14.31
CA ALA A 55 24.17 -16.46 15.00
C ALA A 55 24.55 -17.77 14.30
N HIS A 56 24.77 -17.73 12.98
CA HIS A 56 25.10 -18.90 12.15
C HIS A 56 26.34 -18.64 11.27
N PRO A 57 27.53 -18.49 11.87
CA PRO A 57 28.74 -18.06 11.16
C PRO A 57 29.22 -19.05 10.08
N GLN A 58 28.91 -20.34 10.23
CA GLN A 58 29.20 -21.37 9.23
C GLN A 58 28.25 -21.37 8.01
N VAL A 59 27.16 -20.60 8.04
CA VAL A 59 26.21 -20.56 6.92
C VAL A 59 26.69 -19.58 5.85
N GLN A 60 27.01 -20.10 4.65
CA GLN A 60 27.20 -19.25 3.48
C GLN A 60 25.85 -18.69 3.02
N LEU A 61 25.68 -17.39 3.17
CA LEU A 61 24.52 -16.66 2.64
C LEU A 61 24.60 -16.62 1.11
N SER A 62 23.91 -17.57 0.48
CA SER A 62 23.59 -17.52 -0.94
C SER A 62 22.24 -16.81 -1.15
N LEU A 63 22.05 -16.26 -2.35
CA LEU A 63 20.80 -15.60 -2.75
C LEU A 63 19.55 -16.51 -2.56
N PRO A 64 19.58 -17.80 -2.96
CA PRO A 64 18.47 -18.72 -2.71
C PRO A 64 18.18 -18.94 -1.22
N LEU A 65 19.22 -18.99 -0.39
CA LEU A 65 19.06 -19.18 1.04
C LEU A 65 18.46 -17.92 1.70
N MET A 66 18.90 -16.73 1.30
CA MET A 66 18.26 -15.48 1.73
C MET A 66 16.78 -15.43 1.37
N LEU A 67 16.41 -15.81 0.14
CA LEU A 67 15.01 -15.87 -0.28
C LEU A 67 14.20 -16.90 0.52
N THR A 68 14.83 -18.01 0.90
CA THR A 68 14.20 -19.03 1.75
C THR A 68 13.96 -18.51 3.16
N LEU A 69 14.94 -17.82 3.76
CA LEU A 69 14.83 -17.21 5.07
C LEU A 69 13.82 -16.06 5.12
N LEU A 70 13.72 -15.31 4.01
CA LEU A 70 12.72 -14.25 3.83
C LEU A 70 11.39 -14.76 3.28
N SER A 71 11.21 -16.06 3.02
CA SER A 71 10.03 -16.57 2.30
C SER A 71 8.70 -16.21 2.98
N GLY A 72 8.62 -16.34 4.31
CA GLY A 72 7.45 -15.91 5.08
C GLY A 72 7.19 -14.40 4.98
N PRO A 73 8.16 -13.53 5.35
CA PRO A 73 8.05 -12.08 5.17
C PRO A 73 7.73 -11.65 3.73
N LEU A 74 8.34 -12.29 2.72
CA LEU A 74 8.12 -11.99 1.30
C LEU A 74 6.68 -12.24 0.86
N ILE A 75 6.03 -13.28 1.39
CA ILE A 75 4.61 -13.54 1.12
C ILE A 75 3.74 -12.39 1.66
N ILE A 76 4.03 -11.94 2.89
CA ILE A 76 3.29 -10.83 3.52
C ILE A 76 3.52 -9.52 2.76
N GLU A 77 4.76 -9.24 2.36
CA GLU A 77 5.11 -8.10 1.52
C GLU A 77 4.41 -8.13 0.17
N ALA A 78 4.41 -9.28 -0.51
CA ALA A 78 3.71 -9.43 -1.79
C ALA A 78 2.21 -9.12 -1.65
N LEU A 79 1.56 -9.59 -0.59
CA LEU A 79 0.16 -9.27 -0.31
C LEU A 79 -0.04 -7.78 -0.04
N LEU A 80 0.83 -7.13 0.73
CA LEU A 80 0.82 -5.69 0.99
C LEU A 80 0.96 -4.88 -0.31
N VAL A 81 1.88 -5.29 -1.19
CA VAL A 81 2.07 -4.66 -2.51
C VAL A 81 0.82 -4.80 -3.36
N ILE A 82 0.22 -5.99 -3.43
CA ILE A 82 -1.02 -6.23 -4.19
C ILE A 82 -2.14 -5.33 -3.65
N VAL A 83 -2.36 -5.29 -2.34
CA VAL A 83 -3.37 -4.44 -1.70
C VAL A 83 -3.09 -2.96 -1.98
N GLY A 84 -1.83 -2.54 -1.90
CA GLY A 84 -1.42 -1.16 -2.19
C GLY A 84 -1.70 -0.75 -3.62
N ILE A 85 -1.36 -1.61 -4.59
CA ILE A 85 -1.65 -1.40 -6.02
C ILE A 85 -3.16 -1.31 -6.26
N ILE A 86 -3.95 -2.24 -5.70
CA ILE A 86 -5.42 -2.23 -5.83
C ILE A 86 -6.00 -0.93 -5.27
N ALA A 87 -5.54 -0.48 -4.10
CA ALA A 87 -5.99 0.78 -3.49
C ALA A 87 -5.65 1.99 -4.38
N ILE A 88 -4.45 2.04 -4.97
CA ILE A 88 -4.06 3.09 -5.91
C ILE A 88 -4.98 3.08 -7.14
N ILE A 89 -5.23 1.91 -7.73
CA ILE A 89 -6.11 1.78 -8.91
C ILE A 89 -7.52 2.28 -8.60
N ILE A 90 -8.09 1.90 -7.45
CA ILE A 90 -9.42 2.37 -7.00
C ILE A 90 -9.41 3.89 -6.80
N GLY A 91 -8.38 4.42 -6.16
CA GLY A 91 -8.23 5.86 -5.92
C GLY A 91 -8.13 6.68 -7.21
N LEU A 92 -7.34 6.20 -8.19
CA LEU A 92 -7.23 6.81 -9.53
C LEU A 92 -8.57 6.77 -10.29
N ARG A 93 -9.28 5.63 -10.25
CA ARG A 93 -10.60 5.50 -10.89
C ARG A 93 -11.62 6.46 -10.28
N LYS A 94 -11.65 6.58 -8.94
CA LYS A 94 -12.53 7.54 -8.25
C LYS A 94 -12.19 8.99 -8.56
N LYS A 95 -10.92 9.36 -8.73
CA LYS A 95 -10.52 10.72 -9.16
C LYS A 95 -10.94 11.06 -10.59
N ARG A 96 -10.95 10.11 -11.53
CA ARG A 96 -11.38 10.34 -12.92
C ARG A 96 -12.89 10.55 -13.10
N GLN A 97 -13.70 10.15 -12.13
CA GLN A 97 -15.16 10.27 -12.19
C GLN A 97 -15.69 11.63 -11.68
N ILE A 98 -14.79 12.54 -11.32
CA ILE A 98 -15.06 13.87 -10.74
C ILE A 98 -14.63 14.92 -11.76
#